data_AF-C4XPU1-F1
#
_entry.id   AF-C4XPU1-F1
#
_cell.length_a   1.000
_cell.length_b   1.000
_cell.length_c   1.000
_cell.angle_alpha   90.00
_cell.angle_beta   90.00
_cell.angle_gamma   90.00
#
_symmetry.space_group_name_H-M   'P 1'
#
loop_
_entity.id
_entity.type
_entity.pdbx_description
1 polymer ?
#
loop_
_entity_poly.entity_id
_entity_poly.type
_entity_poly.pdbx_seq_one_letter_code
_entity_poly.pdbx_strand_id
1 'polypeptide(L)' 'MSAYESKLETTDATICFTVSIGLVEEDLGRFEDLLKVADEKLYAAKTGGRNRLVR' A
#
# COMPACT_ATOMS: atom_id res chain seq x y z
N MET A 1 4.45 8.28 -15.90
CA MET A 1 5.12 7.73 -14.70
C MET A 1 5.05 6.22 -14.79
N SER A 2 6.21 5.56 -14.91
CA SER A 2 6.28 4.09 -14.94
C SER A 2 6.03 3.59 -13.53
N ALA A 3 4.98 2.81 -13.33
CA ALA A 3 4.80 2.09 -12.07
C ALA A 3 5.98 1.12 -11.90
N TYR A 4 6.70 1.21 -10.79
CA TYR A 4 7.72 0.22 -10.45
C TYR A 4 7.00 -1.09 -10.09
N GLU A 5 7.08 -2.07 -10.97
CA GLU A 5 6.61 -3.43 -10.69
C GLU A 5 7.73 -4.22 -10.01
N SER A 6 7.40 -4.82 -8.86
CA SER A 6 8.31 -5.73 -8.17
C SER A 6 8.23 -7.11 -8.80
N LYS A 7 9.39 -7.75 -8.99
CA LYS A 7 9.51 -9.09 -9.56
C LYS A 7 10.24 -10.01 -8.58
N LEU A 8 9.68 -11.19 -8.33
CA LEU A 8 10.33 -12.26 -7.59
C LEU A 8 10.60 -13.41 -8.55
N GLU A 9 11.86 -13.83 -8.67
CA GLU A 9 12.23 -15.05 -9.40
C GLU A 9 12.16 -16.24 -8.44
N THR A 10 11.37 -17.25 -8.79
CA THR A 10 11.39 -18.57 -8.17
C THR A 10 12.07 -19.55 -9.14
N THR A 11 12.42 -20.73 -8.65
CA THR A 11 13.16 -21.75 -9.41
C THR A 11 12.51 -22.09 -10.77
N ASP A 12 11.20 -21.89 -10.91
CA ASP A 12 10.43 -22.24 -12.11
C ASP A 12 9.54 -21.11 -12.67
N ALA A 13 9.52 -19.89 -12.08
CA ALA A 13 8.65 -18.81 -12.55
C ALA A 13 9.07 -17.39 -12.10
N THR A 14 8.63 -16.38 -12.86
CA THR A 14 8.69 -14.97 -12.45
C THR A 14 7.32 -14.51 -11.96
N ILE A 15 7.24 -14.02 -10.71
CA ILE A 15 6.03 -13.44 -10.14
C ILE A 15 6.16 -11.93 -10.16
N CYS A 16 5.25 -11.25 -10.87
CA CYS A 16 5.14 -9.79 -10.85
C CYS A 16 4.05 -9.38 -9.87
N PHE A 17 4.34 -8.43 -8.98
CA PHE A 17 3.37 -7.93 -8.01
C PHE A 17 3.58 -6.44 -7.72
N THR A 18 2.54 -5.85 -7.11
CA THR A 18 2.52 -4.45 -6.68
C THR A 18 1.96 -4.36 -5.26
N VAL A 19 2.20 -3.24 -4.59
CA VAL A 19 1.66 -2.98 -3.25
C VAL A 19 0.83 -1.70 -3.26
N SER A 20 -0.19 -1.66 -2.42
CA SER A 20 -0.94 -0.43 -2.11
C SER A 20 -0.61 -0.04 -0.68
N ILE A 21 -0.47 1.25 -0.41
CA ILE A 21 0.03 1.75 0.87
C ILE A 21 -0.89 2.87 1.35
N GLY A 22 -1.33 2.79 2.60
CA GLY A 22 -1.94 3.90 3.34
C GLY A 22 -0.93 4.47 4.33
N LEU A 23 -0.71 5.79 4.29
CA LEU A 23 0.26 6.49 5.14
C LEU A 23 -0.46 7.52 6.02
N VAL A 24 -0.07 7.58 7.29
CA VAL A 24 -0.52 8.59 8.24
C VAL A 24 0.71 9.34 8.75
N GLU A 25 0.74 10.65 8.51
CA GLU A 25 1.82 11.54 8.95
C GLU A 25 1.44 12.29 10.24
N GLU A 26 0.15 12.31 10.57
CA GLU A 26 -0.43 13.02 11.72
C GLU A 26 -0.28 12.21 13.00
N ASP A 27 0.00 12.88 14.12
CA ASP A 27 -0.10 12.27 15.45
C ASP A 27 -1.56 12.28 15.92
N LEU A 28 -2.18 11.10 15.90
CA LEU A 28 -3.55 10.88 16.37
C LEU A 28 -3.60 10.51 17.86
N GLY A 29 -2.47 10.55 18.56
CA GLY A 29 -2.34 10.30 20.00
C GLY A 29 -2.37 8.81 20.36
N ARG A 30 -3.40 8.08 19.93
CA ARG A 30 -3.50 6.64 20.17
C ARG A 30 -3.03 5.83 18.98
N PHE A 31 -2.27 4.78 19.26
CA PHE A 31 -1.80 3.85 18.24
C PHE A 31 -2.94 3.18 17.46
N GLU A 32 -4.05 2.85 18.12
CA GLU A 32 -5.22 2.27 17.44
C GLU A 32 -5.85 3.21 16.43
N ASP A 33 -5.87 4.52 16.72
CA ASP A 33 -6.41 5.53 15.82
C ASP A 33 -5.49 5.72 14.61
N LEU A 34 -4.17 5.68 14.81
CA LEU A 34 -3.17 5.66 13.72
C LEU A 34 -3.39 4.46 12.78
N LEU A 35 -3.56 3.26 13.33
CA LEU A 35 -3.80 2.05 12.53
C LEU A 35 -5.11 2.11 11.76
N LYS A 36 -6.18 2.60 12.39
CA LYS A 36 -7.49 2.71 11.75
C LYS A 36 -7.42 3.65 10.54
N VAL A 37 -6.85 4.84 10.69
CA VAL A 37 -6.75 5.81 9.60
C VAL A 37 -5.80 5.31 8.50
N ALA A 38 -4.71 4.61 8.86
CA ALA A 38 -3.82 3.99 7.89
C ALA A 38 -4.55 2.92 7.05
N ASP A 39 -5.39 2.10 7.68
CA ASP A 39 -6.20 1.08 6.99
C ASP A 39 -7.27 1.71 6.09
N GLU A 40 -7.93 2.77 6.54
CA GLU A 40 -8.89 3.53 5.70
C GLU A 40 -8.21 4.09 4.44
N LYS A 41 -7.00 4.65 4.56
CA LYS A 41 -6.20 5.12 3.43
C LYS A 41 -5.74 3.97 2.53
N LEU A 42 -5.35 2.83 3.10
CA LEU A 42 -5.03 1.62 2.34
C LEU A 42 -6.24 1.10 1.57
N TYR A 43 -7.43 1.13 2.18
CA TYR A 43 -8.67 0.75 1.54
C TYR A 43 -8.97 1.66 0.34
N ALA A 44 -8.82 2.98 0.50
CA ALA A 44 -8.93 3.94 -0.60
C ALA A 44 -7.91 3.67 -1.72
N ALA A 45 -6.67 3.28 -1.38
CA ALA A 45 -5.67 2.89 -2.37
C ALA A 45 -6.11 1.65 -3.18
N LYS A 46 -6.72 0.66 -2.52
CA LYS A 46 -7.21 -0.58 -3.16
C LYS A 46 -8.42 -0.34 -4.05
N THR A 47 -9.40 0.46 -3.60
CA THR A 47 -10.60 0.78 -4.38
C THR A 47 -10.30 1.77 -5.51
N GLY A 48 -9.30 2.63 -5.34
CA GLY A 48 -8.84 3.60 -6.34
C GLY A 48 -7.90 3.05 -7.43
N GLY A 49 -7.80 1.73 -7.60
CA GLY A 49 -7.02 1.09 -8.67
C GLY A 49 -5.76 0.36 -8.24
N ARG A 50 -5.48 0.25 -6.93
CA ARG A 50 -4.28 -0.41 -6.37
C ARG A 50 -2.98 0.28 -6.81
N ASN A 51 -1.84 -0.36 -6.53
CA ASN A 51 -0.49 0.07 -6.91
C ASN A 51 -0.23 1.57 -6.70
N ARG A 52 -0.61 2.08 -5.52
CA ARG A 52 -0.49 3.49 -5.18
C ARG A 52 -0.34 3.72 -3.69
N LEU A 53 0.19 4.90 -3.39
CA LEU A 53 0.23 5.49 -2.07
C LEU A 53 -0.97 6.43 -1.90
N VAL A 54 -1.68 6.30 -0.79
CA VAL A 54 -2.63 7.29 -0.28
C VAL A 54 -2.09 7.77 1.06
N ARG A 55 -1.95 9.09 1.21
CA ARG A 55 -1.38 9.75 2.39
C ARG A 55 -2.29 10.87 2.81
#